data_AF-A0A8E0WKP8-F1
#
_entry.id   AF-A0A8E0WKP8-F1
#
_cell.length_a   1.000
_cell.length_b   1.000
_cell.length_c   1.000
_cell.angle_alpha   90.00
_cell.angle_beta   90.00
_cell.angle_gamma   90.00
#
_symmetry.space_group_name_H-M   'P 1'
#
loop_
_entity.id
_entity.type
_entity.pdbx_description
1 polymer ?
#
loop_
_entity_poly.entity_id
_entity_poly.type
_entity_poly.pdbx_seq_one_letter_code
_entity_poly.pdbx_strand_id
1 'polypeptide(L)'
;MAIQFARIEIVGRSEGKNACLKAAYNARLIIKDESTNVTYNFSKKGDNVYHAVLLPTRVDQKFKDSSVLTNEVERIEKRKNSQLLKDVVIALPDDKELDLQDRIAITHEIIEEMAWVKNGLGVQVDIHQPHDGEKNWHAHLLVTTRKFTEDGKSLGAKAVDLNPKFAKVSGKAFIIPEDKIIHERAKEVINKYFAKLDLDIRVDPISFVPQQHVGPTRMRNIINEISEQNKICKLAHLEIIKGADGVLNRIIRHQAIFTKFDIEKAVKEIPAEAEKSKLLREVLNSDRLIKLYNADATDTKYYTTHDVREEELRIVRIADKVNSQMHFSNVLKLKSDIANITSVNEAQRASLQHILINSQGIRILRGRAGTGKSQVLAEVYKIATNHGQNVIGLSPTHKAASELKSKGYRKCHTVKGFLFKLYNGKANLPRNTTLVVDEAGMVGNSDYLELLKVARSNNCNLILAGDERQLTSVERGGMFTVLASKFGSYELSDIRRQSKAWAREMASCFARSDITGGLRLLAQHKCLKIDHTLEESMVRLINDWSNSKFALNERLIITMRNAEVDSINQGIRELLKAKGLLTAYLPVKNIETIFHLKSMKIIWQEIVFCLKVQIKIYK
;
A
#
# COMPACT_ATOMS: atom_id res chain seq x y z
N MET A 1 -17.35 15.20 -11.39
CA MET A 1 -17.32 14.01 -10.52
C MET A 1 -16.72 14.33 -9.16
N ALA A 2 -17.59 14.50 -8.17
CA ALA A 2 -17.23 14.74 -6.78
C ALA A 2 -16.35 13.61 -6.20
N ILE A 3 -15.15 13.96 -5.75
CA ILE A 3 -14.25 13.05 -5.03
C ILE A 3 -14.53 13.25 -3.53
N GLN A 4 -14.69 12.15 -2.78
CA GLN A 4 -14.80 12.22 -1.32
C GLN A 4 -13.49 12.74 -0.69
N PHE A 5 -13.39 14.05 -0.45
CA PHE A 5 -12.26 14.68 0.22
C PHE A 5 -12.69 15.76 1.21
N ALA A 6 -12.24 15.60 2.45
CA ALA A 6 -12.31 16.57 3.53
C ALA A 6 -10.98 16.54 4.28
N ARG A 7 -10.49 17.69 4.74
CA ARG A 7 -9.30 17.77 5.59
C ARG A 7 -9.57 18.73 6.71
N ILE A 8 -9.16 18.38 7.93
CA ILE A 8 -9.21 19.29 9.07
C ILE A 8 -7.79 19.56 9.54
N GLU A 9 -7.46 20.83 9.67
CA GLU A 9 -6.18 21.28 10.21
C GLU A 9 -6.40 22.30 11.31
N ILE A 10 -5.64 22.22 12.40
CA ILE A 10 -5.67 23.25 13.43
C ILE A 10 -4.78 24.41 13.00
N VAL A 11 -5.32 25.63 13.05
CA VAL A 11 -4.54 26.85 12.92
C VAL A 11 -3.92 27.15 14.28
N GLY A 12 -2.69 26.67 14.49
CA GLY A 12 -1.98 26.77 15.77
C GLY A 12 -0.85 27.80 15.76
N ARG A 13 -0.79 28.65 16.80
CA ARG A 13 0.25 29.69 16.92
C ARG A 13 1.66 29.13 17.05
N SER A 14 1.81 27.93 17.65
CA SER A 14 3.11 27.25 17.80
C SER A 14 3.76 26.84 16.47
N GLU A 15 2.96 26.79 15.39
CA GLU A 15 3.41 26.47 14.03
C GLU A 15 3.67 27.75 13.21
N GLY A 16 3.69 28.91 13.86
CA GLY A 16 3.83 30.21 13.20
C GLY A 16 2.57 30.65 12.42
N LYS A 17 1.42 30.01 12.65
CA LYS A 17 0.15 30.33 11.99
C LYS A 17 -0.60 31.42 12.75
N ASN A 18 -1.40 32.19 12.02
CA ASN A 18 -2.18 33.33 12.50
C ASN A 18 -3.58 33.30 11.87
N ALA A 19 -4.61 33.58 12.66
CA ALA A 19 -6.02 33.54 12.26
C ALA A 19 -6.34 34.63 11.24
N CYS A 20 -5.89 35.87 11.45
CA CYS A 20 -6.08 36.99 10.53
C CYS A 20 -5.42 36.72 9.18
N LEU A 21 -4.19 36.19 9.17
CA LEU A 21 -3.50 35.75 7.94
C LEU A 21 -4.30 34.69 7.18
N LYS A 22 -4.77 33.67 7.91
CA LYS A 22 -5.46 32.52 7.30
C LYS A 22 -6.83 32.92 6.73
N ALA A 23 -7.60 33.74 7.47
CA ALA A 23 -8.87 34.29 6.99
C ALA A 23 -8.68 35.22 5.80
N ALA A 24 -7.70 36.12 5.83
CA ALA A 24 -7.39 37.00 4.70
C ALA A 24 -6.98 36.20 3.47
N TYR A 25 -6.15 35.16 3.69
CA TYR A 25 -5.70 34.29 2.63
C TYR A 25 -6.88 33.56 2.00
N ASN A 26 -7.72 32.85 2.76
CA ASN A 26 -8.82 32.09 2.18
C ASN A 26 -9.83 33.05 1.49
N ALA A 27 -10.26 34.11 2.18
CA ALA A 27 -11.27 35.02 1.66
C ALA A 27 -10.80 35.95 0.53
N ARG A 28 -9.49 36.02 0.26
CA ARG A 28 -8.86 37.01 -0.63
C ARG A 28 -9.13 38.46 -0.17
N LEU A 29 -9.12 38.68 1.14
CA LEU A 29 -9.39 40.00 1.74
C LEU A 29 -8.12 40.72 2.18
N ILE A 30 -8.30 41.97 2.61
CA ILE A 30 -7.30 42.74 3.35
C ILE A 30 -7.71 42.69 4.83
N ILE A 31 -6.89 42.08 5.67
CA ILE A 31 -7.13 42.01 7.13
C ILE A 31 -5.88 42.47 7.84
N LYS A 32 -6.06 43.37 8.80
CA LYS A 32 -5.00 43.81 9.71
C LYS A 32 -5.12 43.04 11.02
N ASP A 33 -4.01 42.44 11.46
CA ASP A 33 -3.87 41.91 12.81
C ASP A 33 -3.57 43.07 13.75
N GLU A 34 -4.51 43.36 14.65
CA GLU A 34 -4.41 44.47 15.61
C GLU A 34 -3.31 44.24 16.66
N SER A 35 -2.99 42.98 16.96
CA SER A 35 -2.00 42.63 17.98
C SER A 35 -0.56 42.78 17.49
N THR A 36 -0.32 42.47 16.20
CA THR A 36 1.01 42.55 15.59
C THR A 36 1.17 43.77 14.68
N ASN A 37 0.08 44.50 14.42
CA ASN A 37 -0.02 45.63 13.49
C ASN A 37 0.32 45.26 12.03
N VAL A 38 0.40 43.96 11.69
CA VAL A 38 0.69 43.45 10.35
C VAL A 38 -0.59 43.44 9.51
N THR A 39 -0.51 43.95 8.28
CA THR A 39 -1.63 43.91 7.31
C THR A 39 -1.38 42.83 6.26
N TYR A 40 -2.31 41.89 6.15
CA TYR A 40 -2.31 40.84 5.14
C TYR A 40 -3.23 41.22 3.99
N ASN A 41 -2.72 41.25 2.76
CA ASN A 41 -3.48 41.66 1.58
C ASN A 41 -3.44 40.57 0.50
N PHE A 42 -4.59 39.94 0.26
CA PHE A 42 -4.77 38.93 -0.79
C PHE A 42 -5.82 39.31 -1.84
N SER A 43 -6.26 40.57 -1.84
CA SER A 43 -7.30 41.11 -2.75
C SER A 43 -6.98 40.99 -4.24
N LYS A 44 -5.71 40.76 -4.60
CA LYS A 44 -5.27 40.58 -5.99
C LYS A 44 -5.53 39.18 -6.56
N LYS A 45 -5.99 38.22 -5.74
CA LYS A 45 -6.30 36.86 -6.18
C LYS A 45 -7.81 36.75 -6.45
N GLY A 46 -8.20 36.30 -7.64
CA GLY A 46 -9.60 36.29 -8.11
C GLY A 46 -10.31 34.95 -8.03
N ASP A 47 -9.79 34.00 -7.25
CA ASP A 47 -10.27 32.61 -7.27
C ASP A 47 -11.37 32.28 -6.27
N ASN A 48 -11.56 33.12 -5.25
CA ASN A 48 -12.67 33.01 -4.33
C ASN A 48 -13.92 33.62 -4.95
N VAL A 49 -14.96 32.80 -5.12
CA VAL A 49 -16.22 33.18 -5.76
C VAL A 49 -17.38 33.30 -4.78
N TYR A 50 -17.17 32.91 -3.52
CA TYR A 50 -18.17 33.12 -2.47
C TYR A 50 -17.50 33.24 -1.10
N HIS A 51 -17.85 34.31 -0.38
CA HIS A 51 -17.38 34.58 0.97
C HIS A 51 -18.57 34.89 1.88
N ALA A 52 -18.63 34.24 3.05
CA ALA A 52 -19.59 34.59 4.09
C ALA A 52 -19.08 34.21 5.49
N VAL A 53 -19.60 34.88 6.51
CA VAL A 53 -19.42 34.47 7.90
C VAL A 53 -20.78 34.15 8.52
N LEU A 54 -20.95 32.89 8.90
CA LEU A 54 -22.16 32.35 9.52
C LEU A 54 -22.02 32.40 11.05
N LEU A 55 -23.04 32.97 11.68
CA LEU A 55 -23.08 33.21 13.13
C LEU A 55 -24.42 32.78 13.71
N PRO A 56 -24.46 32.35 14.98
CA PRO A 56 -25.71 32.16 15.69
C PRO A 56 -26.51 33.47 15.74
N THR A 57 -27.84 33.41 15.64
CA THR A 57 -28.72 34.59 15.57
C THR A 57 -28.53 35.58 16.73
N ARG A 58 -28.17 35.07 17.92
CA ARG A 58 -27.92 35.87 19.12
C ARG A 58 -26.60 36.65 19.13
N VAL A 59 -25.70 36.39 18.18
CA VAL A 59 -24.36 37.00 18.14
C VAL A 59 -24.40 38.36 17.48
N ASP A 60 -23.61 39.29 18.01
CA ASP A 60 -23.44 40.63 17.46
C ASP A 60 -22.98 40.54 15.99
N GLN A 61 -23.74 41.19 15.11
CA GLN A 61 -23.54 41.09 13.66
C GLN A 61 -22.24 41.71 13.19
N LYS A 62 -21.54 42.51 14.01
CA LYS A 62 -20.19 42.98 13.69
C LYS A 62 -19.20 41.85 13.41
N PHE A 63 -19.42 40.66 14.00
CA PHE A 63 -18.58 39.50 13.76
C PHE A 63 -18.80 38.85 12.38
N LYS A 64 -19.74 39.37 11.57
CA LYS A 64 -19.85 38.97 10.16
C LYS A 64 -18.66 39.47 9.33
N ASP A 65 -17.96 40.49 9.83
CA ASP A 65 -16.67 40.90 9.28
C ASP A 65 -15.57 39.93 9.75
N SER A 66 -14.94 39.25 8.80
CA SER A 66 -13.83 38.33 9.06
C SER A 66 -12.69 38.98 9.84
N SER A 67 -12.38 40.25 9.58
CA SER A 67 -11.35 40.99 10.31
C SER A 67 -11.71 41.09 11.79
N VAL A 68 -12.95 41.44 12.10
CA VAL A 68 -13.45 41.56 13.47
C VAL A 68 -13.46 40.18 14.16
N LEU A 69 -13.95 39.15 13.47
CA LEU A 69 -13.98 37.78 13.99
C LEU A 69 -12.58 37.25 14.31
N THR A 70 -11.62 37.37 13.39
CA THR A 70 -10.29 36.79 13.60
C THR A 70 -9.44 37.57 14.57
N ASN A 71 -9.60 38.90 14.66
CA ASN A 71 -8.95 39.68 15.71
C ASN A 71 -9.49 39.32 17.09
N GLU A 72 -10.79 39.02 17.21
CA GLU A 72 -11.35 38.50 18.46
C GLU A 72 -10.77 37.11 18.84
N VAL A 73 -10.56 36.23 17.85
CA VAL A 73 -9.88 34.93 18.04
C VAL A 73 -8.43 35.11 18.51
N GLU A 74 -7.66 36.00 17.88
CA GLU A 74 -6.28 36.29 18.28
C GLU A 74 -6.21 36.90 19.69
N ARG A 75 -7.13 37.81 20.02
CA ARG A 75 -7.21 38.51 21.31
C ARG A 75 -7.53 37.57 22.47
N ILE A 76 -8.48 36.65 22.30
CA ILE A 76 -8.90 35.75 23.38
C ILE A 76 -7.88 34.65 23.67
N GLU A 77 -7.09 34.26 22.67
CA GLU A 77 -6.06 33.23 22.78
C GLU A 77 -4.71 33.83 23.18
N LYS A 78 -4.37 33.77 24.48
CA LYS A 78 -3.18 34.45 25.03
C LYS A 78 -1.89 33.64 25.01
N ARG A 79 -1.93 32.32 24.74
CA ARG A 79 -0.75 31.44 24.87
C ARG A 79 -0.01 31.29 23.55
N LYS A 80 1.31 31.07 23.61
CA LYS A 80 2.16 30.85 22.41
C LYS A 80 1.82 29.57 21.64
N ASN A 81 1.19 28.60 22.30
CA ASN A 81 0.74 27.33 21.72
C ASN A 81 -0.78 27.24 21.57
N SER A 82 -1.46 28.40 21.52
CA SER A 82 -2.91 28.44 21.34
C SER A 82 -3.35 27.86 19.99
N GLN A 83 -4.44 27.09 20.03
CA GLN A 83 -5.21 26.68 18.86
C GLN A 83 -6.27 27.74 18.58
N LEU A 84 -6.23 28.34 17.40
CA LEU A 84 -6.99 29.53 17.05
C LEU A 84 -8.31 29.14 16.36
N LEU A 85 -8.21 28.46 15.22
CA LEU A 85 -9.31 28.04 14.35
C LEU A 85 -9.14 26.57 13.93
N LYS A 86 -10.21 25.94 13.46
CA LYS A 86 -10.15 24.73 12.63
C LYS A 86 -10.31 25.14 11.16
N ASP A 87 -9.37 24.77 10.30
CA ASP A 87 -9.44 24.91 8.85
C ASP A 87 -9.95 23.59 8.27
N VAL A 88 -11.23 23.58 7.89
CA VAL A 88 -11.87 22.44 7.24
C VAL A 88 -11.92 22.72 5.74
N VAL A 89 -11.27 21.86 4.95
CA VAL A 89 -11.32 21.93 3.48
C VAL A 89 -12.23 20.84 2.98
N ILE A 90 -13.20 21.17 2.14
CA ILE A 90 -14.15 20.21 1.57
C ILE A 90 -14.11 20.33 0.04
N ALA A 91 -13.95 19.21 -0.65
CA ALA A 91 -14.10 19.17 -2.10
C ALA A 91 -15.58 19.27 -2.47
N LEU A 92 -15.90 20.17 -3.40
CA LEU A 92 -17.25 20.34 -3.92
C LEU A 92 -17.39 19.69 -5.30
N PRO A 93 -18.60 19.28 -5.71
CA PRO A 93 -18.83 18.71 -7.03
C PRO A 93 -18.45 19.68 -8.16
N ASP A 94 -17.77 19.16 -9.18
CA ASP A 94 -17.42 19.88 -10.42
C ASP A 94 -18.35 19.48 -11.59
N ASP A 95 -19.51 18.90 -11.26
CA ASP A 95 -20.49 18.44 -12.24
C ASP A 95 -21.15 19.68 -12.91
N LYS A 96 -21.30 19.63 -14.24
CA LYS A 96 -21.71 20.79 -15.07
C LYS A 96 -23.17 21.20 -14.84
N GLU A 97 -23.94 20.23 -14.35
CA GLU A 97 -25.35 20.34 -13.99
C GLU A 97 -25.56 21.17 -12.72
N LEU A 98 -24.50 21.43 -11.95
CA LEU A 98 -24.53 22.29 -10.77
C LEU A 98 -23.95 23.66 -11.07
N ASP A 99 -24.59 24.71 -10.58
CA ASP A 99 -24.10 26.07 -10.64
C ASP A 99 -23.42 26.51 -9.31
N LEU A 100 -23.06 27.79 -9.19
CA LEU A 100 -22.46 28.30 -7.96
C LEU A 100 -23.45 28.31 -6.79
N GLN A 101 -24.75 28.55 -7.03
CA GLN A 101 -25.77 28.56 -5.99
C GLN A 101 -25.97 27.16 -5.40
N ASP A 102 -25.94 26.11 -6.23
CA ASP A 102 -25.98 24.72 -5.75
C ASP A 102 -24.79 24.42 -4.83
N ARG A 103 -23.59 24.87 -5.22
CA ARG A 103 -22.36 24.67 -4.43
C ARG A 103 -22.39 25.43 -3.11
N ILE A 104 -22.96 26.64 -3.10
CA ILE A 104 -23.24 27.40 -1.88
C ILE A 104 -24.23 26.61 -1.02
N ALA A 105 -25.37 26.18 -1.56
CA ALA A 105 -26.39 25.46 -0.82
C ALA A 105 -25.84 24.17 -0.19
N ILE A 106 -25.11 23.35 -0.95
CA ILE A 106 -24.43 22.14 -0.45
C ILE A 106 -23.49 22.49 0.72
N THR A 107 -22.69 23.54 0.58
CA THR A 107 -21.73 23.96 1.61
C THR A 107 -22.46 24.38 2.90
N HIS A 108 -23.57 25.10 2.79
CA HIS A 108 -24.39 25.49 3.93
C HIS A 108 -25.10 24.29 4.57
N GLU A 109 -25.68 23.37 3.78
CA GLU A 109 -26.28 22.13 4.30
C GLU A 109 -25.25 21.29 5.09
N ILE A 110 -23.99 21.26 4.64
CA ILE A 110 -22.90 20.59 5.39
C ILE A 110 -22.65 21.30 6.73
N ILE A 111 -22.60 22.63 6.75
CA ILE A 111 -22.38 23.40 7.99
C ILE A 111 -23.54 23.18 8.98
N GLU A 112 -24.78 23.10 8.48
CA GLU A 112 -25.97 22.79 9.27
C GLU A 112 -25.92 21.38 9.85
N GLU A 113 -25.58 20.36 9.05
CA GLU A 113 -25.43 18.96 9.48
C GLU A 113 -24.30 18.80 10.51
N MET A 114 -23.24 19.59 10.40
CA MET A 114 -22.17 19.67 11.40
C MET A 114 -22.60 20.39 12.68
N ALA A 115 -23.73 21.10 12.65
CA ALA A 115 -24.35 21.83 13.75
C ALA A 115 -23.41 22.85 14.42
N TRP A 116 -22.40 23.37 13.71
CA TRP A 116 -21.43 24.30 14.31
C TRP A 116 -22.08 25.62 14.75
N VAL A 117 -22.81 26.27 13.84
CA VAL A 117 -23.50 27.54 14.10
C VAL A 117 -24.57 27.36 15.16
N LYS A 118 -25.36 26.28 15.08
CA LYS A 118 -26.38 25.93 16.08
C LYS A 118 -25.81 25.77 17.48
N ASN A 119 -24.57 25.29 17.61
CA ASN A 119 -23.89 25.11 18.89
C ASN A 119 -23.01 26.31 19.29
N GLY A 120 -23.23 27.49 18.69
CA GLY A 120 -22.62 28.73 19.14
C GLY A 120 -21.26 29.06 18.52
N LEU A 121 -20.80 28.32 17.50
CA LEU A 121 -19.54 28.61 16.80
C LEU A 121 -19.75 29.58 15.63
N GLY A 122 -18.73 30.38 15.34
CA GLY A 122 -18.65 31.16 14.10
C GLY A 122 -17.97 30.34 13.00
N VAL A 123 -18.47 30.45 11.77
CA VAL A 123 -17.91 29.75 10.61
C VAL A 123 -17.71 30.75 9.47
N GLN A 124 -16.47 31.04 9.10
CA GLN A 124 -16.17 31.71 7.85
C GLN A 124 -16.13 30.67 6.71
N VAL A 125 -16.75 31.00 5.59
CA VAL A 125 -16.93 30.15 4.40
C VAL A 125 -16.31 30.86 3.21
N ASP A 126 -15.40 30.17 2.52
CA ASP A 126 -14.75 30.65 1.30
C ASP A 126 -14.80 29.56 0.23
N ILE A 127 -15.48 29.79 -0.90
CA ILE A 127 -15.59 28.82 -2.01
C ILE A 127 -14.71 29.27 -3.16
N HIS A 128 -13.79 28.39 -3.57
CA HIS A 128 -12.86 28.65 -4.65
C HIS A 128 -13.26 27.89 -5.91
N GLN A 129 -13.28 28.61 -7.03
CA GLN A 129 -13.48 28.00 -8.35
C GLN A 129 -12.14 27.48 -8.91
N PRO A 130 -12.15 26.46 -9.78
CA PRO A 130 -10.95 25.98 -10.47
C PRO A 130 -10.28 27.09 -11.31
N HIS A 131 -8.95 27.12 -11.35
CA HIS A 131 -8.14 28.01 -12.21
C HIS A 131 -7.29 27.16 -13.16
N ASP A 132 -6.72 27.78 -14.20
CA ASP A 132 -5.79 27.11 -15.12
C ASP A 132 -4.68 26.38 -14.35
N GLY A 133 -4.77 25.04 -14.34
CA GLY A 133 -3.85 24.13 -13.62
C GLY A 133 -4.45 23.42 -12.39
N GLU A 134 -5.45 23.99 -11.71
CA GLU A 134 -6.20 23.35 -10.60
C GLU A 134 -7.52 22.78 -11.12
N LYS A 135 -7.93 21.58 -10.67
CA LYS A 135 -9.03 20.82 -11.31
C LYS A 135 -10.31 20.68 -10.48
N ASN A 136 -10.42 21.23 -9.26
CA ASN A 136 -11.57 20.96 -8.40
C ASN A 136 -12.06 22.19 -7.63
N TRP A 137 -13.38 22.36 -7.59
CA TRP A 137 -14.07 23.25 -6.65
C TRP A 137 -13.80 22.81 -5.21
N HIS A 138 -13.57 23.76 -4.32
CA HIS A 138 -13.41 23.45 -2.90
C HIS A 138 -13.85 24.61 -2.01
N ALA A 139 -14.33 24.27 -0.81
CA ALA A 139 -14.66 25.22 0.24
C ALA A 139 -13.63 25.15 1.37
N HIS A 140 -13.14 26.31 1.82
CA HIS A 140 -12.47 26.47 3.09
C HIS A 140 -13.49 26.95 4.14
N LEU A 141 -13.62 26.21 5.23
CA LEU A 141 -14.47 26.54 6.37
C LEU A 141 -13.58 26.78 7.59
N LEU A 142 -13.45 28.04 7.99
CA LEU A 142 -12.72 28.42 9.20
C LEU A 142 -13.70 28.47 10.37
N VAL A 143 -13.62 27.46 11.23
CA VAL A 143 -14.51 27.30 12.38
C VAL A 143 -13.82 27.79 13.64
N THR A 144 -14.49 28.61 14.44
CA THR A 144 -13.96 29.04 15.74
C THR A 144 -13.78 27.85 16.69
N THR A 145 -12.69 27.84 17.47
CA THR A 145 -12.49 26.79 18.50
C THR A 145 -13.27 27.08 19.80
N ARG A 146 -13.91 28.25 19.87
CA ARG A 146 -14.70 28.76 21.01
C ARG A 146 -16.11 29.13 20.56
N LYS A 147 -17.05 28.92 21.48
CA LYS A 147 -18.44 29.38 21.33
C LYS A 147 -18.52 30.87 21.68
N PHE A 148 -19.45 31.59 21.08
CA PHE A 148 -19.80 32.93 21.53
C PHE A 148 -20.48 32.91 22.90
N THR A 149 -20.17 33.90 23.74
CA THR A 149 -20.83 34.13 25.03
C THR A 149 -22.34 34.33 24.85
N GLU A 150 -23.16 34.02 25.85
CA GLU A 150 -24.65 34.10 25.74
C GLU A 150 -25.16 35.49 25.32
N ASP A 151 -24.49 36.56 25.77
CA ASP A 151 -24.78 37.94 25.37
C ASP A 151 -24.37 38.28 23.92
N GLY A 152 -23.69 37.36 23.23
CA GLY A 152 -23.30 37.48 21.83
C GLY A 152 -22.15 38.44 21.54
N LYS A 153 -21.51 39.01 22.57
CA LYS A 153 -20.55 40.12 22.41
C LYS A 153 -19.09 39.70 22.24
N SER A 154 -18.71 38.47 22.59
CA SER A 154 -17.32 37.99 22.55
C SER A 154 -17.21 36.46 22.46
N LEU A 155 -15.99 35.93 22.25
CA LEU A 155 -15.73 34.49 22.31
C LEU A 155 -15.53 34.02 23.76
N GLY A 156 -16.30 33.00 24.16
CA GLY A 156 -16.33 32.43 25.50
C GLY A 156 -15.57 31.10 25.61
N ALA A 157 -16.26 30.08 26.13
CA ALA A 157 -15.67 28.77 26.41
C ALA A 157 -15.24 28.03 25.13
N LYS A 158 -14.19 27.21 25.22
CA LYS A 158 -13.81 26.29 24.13
C LYS A 158 -14.91 25.27 23.92
N ALA A 159 -15.25 25.00 22.66
CA ALA A 159 -16.24 24.01 22.28
C ALA A 159 -15.67 22.58 22.34
N VAL A 160 -15.19 22.19 23.52
CA VAL A 160 -14.56 20.88 23.75
C VAL A 160 -15.58 19.74 23.54
N ASP A 161 -16.86 20.03 23.74
CA ASP A 161 -17.99 19.13 23.52
C ASP A 161 -18.28 18.83 22.04
N LEU A 162 -17.83 19.71 21.14
CA LEU A 162 -17.94 19.56 19.69
C LEU A 162 -16.68 18.97 19.05
N ASN A 163 -15.61 18.80 19.82
CA ASN A 163 -14.51 17.95 19.40
C ASN A 163 -15.01 16.50 19.36
N PRO A 164 -14.45 15.64 18.48
CA PRO A 164 -14.88 14.25 18.38
C PRO A 164 -14.97 13.63 19.77
N LYS A 165 -16.17 13.14 20.11
CA LYS A 165 -16.44 12.58 21.43
C LYS A 165 -15.59 11.34 21.61
N PHE A 166 -15.06 11.23 22.83
CA PHE A 166 -14.50 10.01 23.36
C PHE A 166 -15.58 8.91 23.35
N ALA A 167 -15.53 7.99 22.41
CA ALA A 167 -16.37 6.80 22.47
C ALA A 167 -15.83 5.92 23.61
N LYS A 168 -16.63 5.67 24.66
CA LYS A 168 -16.23 4.73 25.72
C LYS A 168 -16.59 3.32 25.28
N VAL A 169 -15.59 2.51 24.93
CA VAL A 169 -15.76 1.06 24.81
C VAL A 169 -15.05 0.44 26.00
N SER A 170 -15.79 -0.30 26.83
CA SER A 170 -15.28 -0.95 28.05
C SER A 170 -14.59 0.01 29.04
N GLY A 171 -15.18 1.19 29.25
CA GLY A 171 -14.67 2.18 30.24
C GLY A 171 -13.46 3.00 29.80
N LYS A 172 -12.93 2.80 28.58
CA LYS A 172 -11.85 3.64 28.01
C LYS A 172 -12.29 4.39 26.77
N ALA A 173 -11.83 5.64 26.68
CA ALA A 173 -12.13 6.62 25.66
C ALA A 173 -11.34 6.36 24.35
N PHE A 174 -12.04 6.24 23.21
CA PHE A 174 -11.51 6.18 21.84
C PHE A 174 -11.83 7.48 21.08
N ILE A 175 -10.93 7.91 20.19
CA ILE A 175 -11.10 9.13 19.38
C ILE A 175 -11.52 8.72 17.96
N ILE A 176 -12.70 9.11 17.51
CA ILE A 176 -13.03 9.05 16.08
C ILE A 176 -12.30 10.21 15.40
N PRO A 177 -11.42 9.99 14.41
CA PRO A 177 -10.77 11.07 13.69
C PRO A 177 -11.84 12.00 13.08
N GLU A 178 -11.80 13.29 13.43
CA GLU A 178 -12.84 14.28 13.09
C GLU A 178 -13.01 14.42 11.57
N ASP A 179 -11.94 14.22 10.81
CA ASP A 179 -11.91 14.18 9.34
C ASP A 179 -12.81 13.08 8.77
N LYS A 180 -12.78 11.85 9.33
CA LYS A 180 -13.64 10.75 8.87
C LYS A 180 -15.12 11.05 9.02
N ILE A 181 -15.52 11.69 10.12
CA ILE A 181 -16.90 12.11 10.37
C ILE A 181 -17.33 13.14 9.33
N ILE A 182 -16.48 14.14 9.04
CA ILE A 182 -16.79 15.15 8.03
C ILE A 182 -16.85 14.53 6.63
N HIS A 183 -15.95 13.60 6.29
CA HIS A 183 -15.98 12.88 5.02
C HIS A 183 -17.29 12.12 4.78
N GLU A 184 -17.83 11.46 5.82
CA GLU A 184 -19.08 10.70 5.72
C GLU A 184 -20.29 11.65 5.64
N ARG A 185 -20.37 12.65 6.52
CA ARG A 185 -21.47 13.61 6.52
C ARG A 185 -21.54 14.46 5.25
N ALA A 186 -20.40 14.97 4.78
CA ALA A 186 -20.35 15.74 3.54
C ALA A 186 -20.78 14.89 2.34
N LYS A 187 -20.35 13.63 2.28
CA LYS A 187 -20.78 12.69 1.25
C LYS A 187 -22.30 12.46 1.30
N GLU A 188 -22.87 12.27 2.48
CA GLU A 188 -24.32 12.06 2.63
C GLU A 188 -25.12 13.28 2.19
N VAL A 189 -24.71 14.48 2.60
CA VAL A 189 -25.36 15.74 2.19
C VAL A 189 -25.30 15.91 0.68
N ILE A 190 -24.13 15.73 0.05
CA ILE A 190 -23.97 15.87 -1.40
C ILE A 190 -24.83 14.84 -2.15
N ASN A 191 -24.84 13.58 -1.73
CA ASN A 191 -25.66 12.54 -2.37
C ASN A 191 -27.17 12.78 -2.18
N LYS A 192 -27.60 13.32 -1.03
CA LYS A 192 -28.99 13.74 -0.81
C LYS A 192 -29.35 14.92 -1.72
N TYR A 193 -28.43 15.87 -1.89
CA TYR A 193 -28.63 17.02 -2.77
C TYR A 193 -28.77 16.59 -4.24
N PHE A 194 -27.92 15.68 -4.73
CA PHE A 194 -28.07 15.09 -6.07
C PHE A 194 -29.42 14.41 -6.26
N ALA A 195 -29.89 13.67 -5.26
CA ALA A 195 -31.20 13.01 -5.32
C ALA A 195 -32.36 14.02 -5.34
N LYS A 196 -32.25 15.18 -4.65
CA LYS A 196 -33.27 16.25 -4.72
C LYS A 196 -33.36 16.86 -6.13
N LEU A 197 -32.25 16.88 -6.87
CA LEU A 197 -32.17 17.39 -8.24
C LEU A 197 -32.44 16.31 -9.30
N ASP A 198 -32.84 15.11 -8.90
CA ASP A 198 -33.05 13.95 -9.79
C ASP A 198 -31.82 13.60 -10.67
N LEU A 199 -30.62 13.88 -10.15
CA LEU A 199 -29.35 13.58 -10.82
C LEU A 199 -28.89 12.16 -10.45
N ASP A 200 -28.70 11.29 -11.45
CA ASP A 200 -28.13 9.95 -11.28
C ASP A 200 -26.60 9.98 -11.12
N ILE A 201 -26.12 10.91 -10.30
CA ILE A 201 -24.69 11.13 -9.99
C ILE A 201 -24.49 10.79 -8.51
N ARG A 202 -23.35 10.17 -8.17
CA ARG A 202 -22.98 9.84 -6.79
C ARG A 202 -21.54 10.28 -6.51
N VAL A 203 -21.28 10.62 -5.25
CA VAL A 203 -19.92 10.90 -4.78
C VAL A 203 -19.12 9.59 -4.72
N ASP A 204 -18.02 9.55 -5.46
CA ASP A 204 -17.15 8.38 -5.54
C ASP A 204 -16.46 8.08 -4.20
N PRO A 205 -16.42 6.81 -3.75
CA PRO A 205 -15.59 6.39 -2.63
C PRO A 205 -14.10 6.50 -2.97
N ILE A 206 -13.25 6.72 -1.95
CA ILE A 206 -11.79 6.81 -2.11
C ILE A 206 -11.25 5.62 -2.92
N SER A 207 -10.53 5.91 -4.00
CA SER A 207 -9.99 4.91 -4.94
C SER A 207 -9.07 3.89 -4.28
N PHE A 208 -9.14 2.64 -4.75
CA PHE A 208 -8.46 1.44 -4.24
C PHE A 208 -6.94 1.40 -4.51
N VAL A 209 -6.34 2.46 -5.06
CA VAL A 209 -4.89 2.56 -5.29
C VAL A 209 -4.24 3.20 -4.06
N PRO A 210 -3.37 2.49 -3.31
CA PRO A 210 -2.72 3.05 -2.14
C PRO A 210 -1.81 4.21 -2.53
N GLN A 211 -2.16 5.41 -2.05
CA GLN A 211 -1.38 6.63 -2.19
C GLN A 211 -0.22 6.62 -1.19
N GLN A 212 0.95 7.13 -1.59
CA GLN A 212 2.08 7.30 -0.69
C GLN A 212 1.78 8.45 0.29
N HIS A 213 1.64 8.12 1.57
CA HIS A 213 1.57 9.08 2.66
C HIS A 213 2.99 9.50 3.06
N VAL A 214 3.35 10.78 2.87
CA VAL A 214 4.59 11.35 3.41
C VAL A 214 4.26 12.59 4.24
N GLY A 215 4.76 12.58 5.47
CA GLY A 215 4.44 13.52 6.54
C GLY A 215 4.99 14.96 6.38
N PRO A 216 4.91 15.79 7.43
CA PRO A 216 4.38 17.16 7.34
C PRO A 216 5.38 18.28 7.00
N THR A 217 6.48 18.08 6.26
CA THR A 217 7.42 19.21 6.06
C THR A 217 8.13 19.21 4.71
N ARG A 218 7.39 19.66 3.68
CA ARG A 218 7.84 20.44 2.49
C ARG A 218 6.74 20.35 1.42
N MET A 219 5.71 21.18 1.55
CA MET A 219 4.50 21.12 0.69
C MET A 219 4.10 22.49 0.15
N ARG A 220 4.90 23.04 -0.76
CA ARG A 220 4.42 24.15 -1.62
C ARG A 220 4.88 24.05 -3.07
N ASN A 221 6.08 23.54 -3.34
CA ASN A 221 6.54 23.37 -4.73
C ASN A 221 6.25 21.99 -5.33
N ILE A 222 6.04 20.97 -4.49
CA ILE A 222 5.87 19.57 -4.94
C ILE A 222 4.39 19.19 -5.13
N ILE A 223 3.44 19.91 -4.53
CA ILE A 223 1.99 19.63 -4.70
C ILE A 223 1.55 19.85 -6.15
N ASN A 224 2.07 20.92 -6.78
CA ASN A 224 1.82 21.20 -8.19
C ASN A 224 2.51 20.14 -9.05
N GLU A 225 3.81 19.87 -8.83
CA GLU A 225 4.54 18.84 -9.59
C GLU A 225 3.92 17.44 -9.47
N ILE A 226 3.42 17.02 -8.30
CA ILE A 226 2.79 15.71 -8.11
C ILE A 226 1.36 15.66 -8.67
N SER A 227 0.55 16.72 -8.51
CA SER A 227 -0.79 16.80 -9.09
C SER A 227 -0.73 16.83 -10.63
N GLU A 228 0.25 17.56 -11.16
CA GLU A 228 0.52 17.70 -12.58
C GLU A 228 1.16 16.41 -13.12
N GLN A 229 2.11 15.78 -12.44
CA GLN A 229 2.60 14.43 -12.76
C GLN A 229 1.50 13.37 -12.66
N ASN A 230 0.55 13.47 -11.74
CA ASN A 230 -0.57 12.54 -11.63
C ASN A 230 -1.61 12.74 -12.75
N LYS A 231 -1.87 13.99 -13.14
CA LYS A 231 -2.67 14.31 -14.32
C LYS A 231 -1.98 13.85 -15.60
N ILE A 232 -0.67 14.08 -15.73
CA ILE A 232 0.17 13.60 -16.84
C ILE A 232 0.22 12.07 -16.84
N CYS A 233 0.36 11.41 -15.68
CA CYS A 233 0.34 9.95 -15.57
C CYS A 233 -1.03 9.36 -15.88
N LYS A 234 -2.13 10.03 -15.48
CA LYS A 234 -3.51 9.61 -15.78
C LYS A 234 -3.89 9.87 -17.24
N LEU A 235 -3.45 10.99 -17.81
CA LEU A 235 -3.63 11.31 -19.24
C LEU A 235 -2.76 10.39 -20.11
N ALA A 236 -1.48 10.19 -19.78
CA ALA A 236 -0.62 9.20 -20.42
C ALA A 236 -1.18 7.78 -20.24
N HIS A 237 -1.79 7.44 -19.09
CA HIS A 237 -2.48 6.16 -18.89
C HIS A 237 -3.68 5.98 -19.83
N LEU A 238 -4.50 7.02 -19.98
CA LEU A 238 -5.68 6.99 -20.86
C LEU A 238 -5.25 6.97 -22.33
N GLU A 239 -4.16 7.64 -22.69
CA GLU A 239 -3.57 7.54 -24.04
C GLU A 239 -3.03 6.15 -24.35
N ILE A 240 -2.43 5.46 -23.37
CA ILE A 240 -1.98 4.06 -23.53
C ILE A 240 -3.16 3.10 -23.74
N ILE A 241 -4.37 3.43 -23.25
CA ILE A 241 -5.57 2.55 -23.29
C ILE A 241 -6.44 2.77 -24.54
N LYS A 242 -6.07 3.64 -25.49
CA LYS A 242 -6.87 3.99 -26.69
C LYS A 242 -7.15 2.85 -27.70
N GLY A 243 -6.86 1.58 -27.37
CA GLY A 243 -7.17 0.43 -28.21
C GLY A 243 -7.02 -0.89 -27.48
N ALA A 244 -7.44 -1.98 -28.14
CA ALA A 244 -7.35 -3.34 -27.60
C ALA A 244 -5.94 -3.71 -27.11
N ASP A 245 -4.91 -3.29 -27.85
CA ASP A 245 -3.51 -3.55 -27.50
C ASP A 245 -3.08 -2.91 -26.18
N GLY A 246 -3.55 -1.70 -25.92
CA GLY A 246 -3.30 -0.97 -24.68
C GLY A 246 -3.89 -1.68 -23.46
N VAL A 247 -5.14 -2.12 -23.61
CA VAL A 247 -5.85 -2.89 -22.57
C VAL A 247 -5.14 -4.22 -22.31
N LEU A 248 -4.78 -4.97 -23.36
CA LEU A 248 -4.05 -6.22 -23.23
C LEU A 248 -2.69 -6.01 -22.56
N ASN A 249 -1.91 -5.02 -22.97
CA ASN A 249 -0.60 -4.69 -22.38
C ASN A 249 -0.70 -4.38 -20.88
N ARG A 250 -1.76 -3.69 -20.45
CA ARG A 250 -2.04 -3.40 -19.04
C ARG A 250 -2.27 -4.68 -18.23
N ILE A 251 -3.09 -5.58 -18.75
CA ILE A 251 -3.44 -6.84 -18.08
C ILE A 251 -2.21 -7.75 -17.99
N ILE A 252 -1.54 -7.97 -19.13
CA ILE A 252 -0.44 -8.94 -19.20
C ILE A 252 0.78 -8.52 -18.38
N ARG A 253 0.93 -7.24 -18.03
CA ARG A 253 2.01 -6.74 -17.15
C ARG A 253 2.08 -7.50 -15.82
N HIS A 254 0.94 -7.92 -15.30
CA HIS A 254 0.84 -8.58 -13.99
C HIS A 254 0.16 -9.96 -14.04
N GLN A 255 -0.45 -10.35 -15.16
CA GLN A 255 -1.21 -11.60 -15.29
C GLN A 255 -0.78 -12.38 -16.55
N ALA A 256 -0.36 -13.64 -16.39
CA ALA A 256 -0.12 -14.54 -17.53
C ALA A 256 -1.45 -15.11 -18.07
N ILE A 257 -2.41 -15.32 -17.17
CA ILE A 257 -3.74 -15.86 -17.45
C ILE A 257 -4.75 -14.92 -16.78
N PHE A 258 -5.79 -14.56 -17.51
CA PHE A 258 -6.82 -13.61 -17.06
C PHE A 258 -8.21 -14.01 -17.55
N THR A 259 -9.24 -13.43 -16.94
CA THR A 259 -10.65 -13.68 -17.26
C THR A 259 -11.27 -12.52 -18.01
N LYS A 260 -12.48 -12.71 -18.55
CA LYS A 260 -13.27 -11.60 -19.10
C LYS A 260 -13.50 -10.48 -18.06
N PHE A 261 -13.69 -10.84 -16.79
CA PHE A 261 -13.85 -9.87 -15.71
C PHE A 261 -12.59 -9.01 -15.49
N ASP A 262 -11.41 -9.57 -15.68
CA ASP A 262 -10.16 -8.79 -15.60
C ASP A 262 -10.06 -7.79 -16.76
N ILE A 263 -10.55 -8.14 -17.96
CA ILE A 263 -10.66 -7.23 -19.11
C ILE A 263 -11.63 -6.08 -18.79
N GLU A 264 -12.83 -6.40 -18.29
CA GLU A 264 -13.83 -5.42 -17.87
C GLU A 264 -13.28 -4.48 -16.79
N LYS A 265 -12.52 -5.02 -15.83
CA LYS A 265 -11.86 -4.26 -14.79
C LYS A 265 -10.78 -3.33 -15.36
N ALA A 266 -10.03 -3.76 -16.38
CA ALA A 266 -8.98 -2.97 -17.00
C ALA A 266 -9.51 -1.74 -17.76
N VAL A 267 -10.76 -1.78 -18.22
CA VAL A 267 -11.46 -0.67 -18.90
C VAL A 267 -12.40 0.12 -17.98
N LYS A 268 -12.47 -0.22 -16.69
CA LYS A 268 -13.39 0.44 -15.73
C LYS A 268 -13.19 1.95 -15.61
N GLU A 269 -11.97 2.43 -15.85
CA GLU A 269 -11.60 3.85 -15.73
C GLU A 269 -12.04 4.70 -16.94
N ILE A 270 -12.62 4.08 -17.98
CA ILE A 270 -13.13 4.76 -19.17
C ILE A 270 -14.52 5.32 -18.84
N PRO A 271 -14.72 6.66 -18.89
CA PRO A 271 -15.97 7.28 -18.43
C PRO A 271 -17.17 6.98 -19.34
N ALA A 272 -16.96 6.88 -20.65
CA ALA A 272 -18.03 6.67 -21.62
C ALA A 272 -18.35 5.17 -21.78
N GLU A 273 -19.55 4.75 -21.38
CA GLU A 273 -19.98 3.34 -21.48
C GLU A 273 -20.01 2.81 -22.92
N ALA A 274 -20.27 3.68 -23.90
CA ALA A 274 -20.20 3.33 -25.32
C ALA A 274 -18.76 2.99 -25.76
N GLU A 275 -17.77 3.77 -25.33
CA GLU A 275 -16.35 3.51 -25.62
C GLU A 275 -15.84 2.27 -24.89
N LYS A 276 -16.24 2.08 -23.64
CA LYS A 276 -15.93 0.88 -22.85
C LYS A 276 -16.47 -0.38 -23.51
N SER A 277 -17.73 -0.35 -23.98
CA SER A 277 -18.36 -1.48 -24.69
C SER A 277 -17.73 -1.74 -26.07
N LYS A 278 -17.25 -0.69 -26.75
CA LYS A 278 -16.48 -0.82 -28.00
C LYS A 278 -15.13 -1.50 -27.75
N LEU A 279 -14.35 -1.01 -26.79
CA LEU A 279 -13.03 -1.58 -26.45
C LEU A 279 -13.12 -3.02 -25.95
N LEU A 280 -14.15 -3.36 -25.16
CA LEU A 280 -14.38 -4.74 -24.75
C LEU A 280 -14.56 -5.69 -25.94
N ARG A 281 -15.32 -5.27 -26.96
CA ARG A 281 -15.50 -6.05 -28.19
C ARG A 281 -14.21 -6.16 -28.99
N GLU A 282 -13.47 -5.06 -29.12
CA GLU A 282 -12.17 -5.05 -29.81
C GLU A 282 -11.15 -5.98 -29.16
N VAL A 283 -11.07 -5.99 -27.82
CA VAL A 283 -10.16 -6.89 -27.09
C VAL A 283 -10.55 -8.35 -27.28
N LEU A 284 -11.84 -8.68 -27.18
CA LEU A 284 -12.34 -10.06 -27.31
C LEU A 284 -12.19 -10.61 -28.73
N ASN A 285 -12.15 -9.74 -29.74
CA ASN A 285 -11.92 -10.09 -31.14
C ASN A 285 -10.46 -9.88 -31.60
N SER A 286 -9.54 -9.59 -30.68
CA SER A 286 -8.14 -9.35 -31.03
C SER A 286 -7.43 -10.66 -31.38
N ASP A 287 -6.71 -10.68 -32.51
CA ASP A 287 -5.87 -11.82 -32.92
C ASP A 287 -4.74 -12.13 -31.92
N ARG A 288 -4.41 -11.19 -31.02
CA ARG A 288 -3.43 -11.43 -29.95
C ARG A 288 -3.98 -12.30 -28.84
N LEU A 289 -5.30 -12.39 -28.68
CA LEU A 289 -5.96 -13.08 -27.59
C LEU A 289 -6.03 -14.59 -27.87
N ILE A 290 -5.55 -15.39 -26.93
CA ILE A 290 -5.66 -16.85 -26.97
C ILE A 290 -6.64 -17.29 -25.91
N LYS A 291 -7.68 -18.00 -26.33
CA LYS A 291 -8.62 -18.65 -25.41
C LYS A 291 -8.09 -20.01 -24.96
N LEU A 292 -8.19 -20.30 -23.65
CA LEU A 292 -7.65 -21.52 -23.06
C LEU A 292 -8.74 -22.59 -22.90
N TYR A 293 -8.36 -23.83 -23.21
CA TYR A 293 -9.23 -25.00 -23.12
C TYR A 293 -8.57 -26.07 -22.24
N ASN A 294 -9.39 -26.86 -21.57
CA ASN A 294 -8.94 -28.07 -20.88
C ASN A 294 -8.54 -29.15 -21.89
N ALA A 295 -7.90 -30.21 -21.41
CA ALA A 295 -7.50 -31.34 -22.26
C ALA A 295 -8.68 -32.05 -22.94
N ASP A 296 -9.88 -31.97 -22.34
CA ASP A 296 -11.14 -32.48 -22.89
C ASP A 296 -11.85 -31.48 -23.83
N ALA A 297 -11.14 -30.45 -24.29
CA ALA A 297 -11.64 -29.35 -25.11
C ALA A 297 -12.75 -28.48 -24.48
N THR A 298 -12.99 -28.60 -23.17
CA THR A 298 -13.94 -27.72 -22.48
C THR A 298 -13.36 -26.32 -22.28
N ASP A 299 -14.20 -25.30 -22.45
CA ASP A 299 -13.83 -23.89 -22.29
C ASP A 299 -13.51 -23.58 -20.82
N THR A 300 -12.28 -23.15 -20.56
CA THR A 300 -11.83 -22.80 -19.21
C THR A 300 -12.31 -21.42 -18.76
N LYS A 301 -12.83 -20.60 -19.70
CA LYS A 301 -13.16 -19.18 -19.53
C LYS A 301 -11.96 -18.28 -19.24
N TYR A 302 -10.75 -18.82 -19.34
CA TYR A 302 -9.50 -18.08 -19.21
C TYR A 302 -8.91 -17.73 -20.57
N TYR A 303 -8.18 -16.63 -20.58
CA TYR A 303 -7.48 -16.10 -21.74
C TYR A 303 -6.02 -15.86 -21.40
N THR A 304 -5.19 -15.89 -22.43
CA THR A 304 -3.82 -15.39 -22.43
C THR A 304 -3.56 -14.64 -23.74
N THR A 305 -2.33 -14.24 -24.03
CA THR A 305 -1.97 -13.63 -25.31
C THR A 305 -0.84 -14.39 -25.99
N HIS A 306 -0.73 -14.24 -27.31
CA HIS A 306 0.42 -14.75 -28.08
C HIS A 306 1.75 -14.23 -27.53
N ASP A 307 1.81 -12.98 -27.07
CA ASP A 307 3.02 -12.37 -26.51
C ASP A 307 3.49 -13.07 -25.24
N VAL A 308 2.55 -13.35 -24.33
CA VAL A 308 2.84 -14.09 -23.08
C VAL A 308 3.34 -15.50 -23.43
N ARG A 309 2.64 -16.20 -24.33
CA ARG A 309 3.02 -17.56 -24.73
C ARG A 309 4.42 -17.59 -25.38
N GLU A 310 4.72 -16.65 -26.26
CA GLU A 310 6.03 -16.57 -26.92
C GLU A 310 7.17 -16.23 -25.94
N GLU A 311 6.91 -15.35 -24.97
CA GLU A 311 7.88 -15.07 -23.91
C GLU A 311 8.17 -16.33 -23.08
N GLU A 312 7.15 -17.05 -22.63
CA GLU A 312 7.31 -18.28 -21.86
C GLU A 312 8.05 -19.35 -22.65
N LEU A 313 7.70 -19.55 -23.93
CA LEU A 313 8.41 -20.46 -24.83
C LEU A 313 9.88 -20.03 -25.03
N ARG A 314 10.16 -18.73 -25.09
CA ARG A 314 11.54 -18.23 -25.18
C ARG A 314 12.34 -18.51 -23.91
N ILE A 315 11.74 -18.33 -22.73
CA ILE A 315 12.35 -18.68 -21.44
C ILE A 315 12.69 -20.17 -21.41
N VAL A 316 11.75 -21.05 -21.76
CA VAL A 316 11.96 -22.51 -21.79
C VAL A 316 13.09 -22.88 -22.75
N ARG A 317 13.10 -22.32 -23.98
CA ARG A 317 14.15 -22.58 -24.98
C ARG A 317 15.55 -22.20 -24.49
N ILE A 318 15.68 -21.09 -23.78
CA ILE A 318 16.99 -20.66 -23.23
C ILE A 318 17.36 -21.53 -22.03
N ALA A 319 16.38 -21.88 -21.18
CA ALA A 319 16.59 -22.76 -20.05
C ALA A 319 17.07 -24.15 -20.50
N ASP A 320 16.55 -24.71 -21.60
CA ASP A 320 17.04 -25.96 -22.19
C ASP A 320 18.54 -25.87 -22.54
N LYS A 321 18.96 -24.74 -23.13
CA LYS A 321 20.37 -24.50 -23.45
C LYS A 321 21.24 -24.41 -22.19
N VAL A 322 20.80 -23.69 -21.17
CA VAL A 322 21.51 -23.62 -19.87
C VAL A 322 21.57 -25.01 -19.24
N ASN A 323 20.48 -25.77 -19.26
CA ASN A 323 20.43 -27.09 -18.64
C ASN A 323 21.38 -28.10 -19.33
N SER A 324 21.53 -27.98 -20.65
CA SER A 324 22.46 -28.80 -21.45
C SER A 324 23.94 -28.49 -21.23
N GLN A 325 24.28 -27.38 -20.55
CA GLN A 325 25.66 -27.09 -20.15
C GLN A 325 26.06 -28.08 -19.05
N MET A 326 26.76 -29.15 -19.42
CA MET A 326 27.25 -30.14 -18.46
C MET A 326 28.35 -29.54 -17.60
N HIS A 327 28.16 -29.62 -16.29
CA HIS A 327 29.18 -29.21 -15.32
C HIS A 327 29.66 -30.43 -14.56
N PHE A 328 30.88 -30.85 -14.87
CA PHE A 328 31.55 -31.94 -14.16
C PHE A 328 32.16 -31.41 -12.87
N SER A 329 31.65 -31.90 -11.74
CA SER A 329 32.27 -31.76 -10.44
C SER A 329 32.89 -33.11 -10.03
N ASN A 330 33.83 -33.11 -9.09
CA ASN A 330 34.39 -34.36 -8.56
C ASN A 330 33.34 -35.07 -7.69
N VAL A 331 32.50 -35.87 -8.35
CA VAL A 331 31.32 -36.52 -7.75
C VAL A 331 31.68 -37.37 -6.53
N LEU A 332 32.83 -38.06 -6.55
CA LEU A 332 33.26 -38.89 -5.43
C LEU A 332 33.55 -38.05 -4.19
N LYS A 333 34.28 -36.94 -4.36
CA LYS A 333 34.58 -36.02 -3.25
C LYS A 333 33.32 -35.34 -2.72
N LEU A 334 32.41 -34.92 -3.60
CA LEU A 334 31.11 -34.36 -3.18
C LEU A 334 30.25 -35.35 -2.40
N LYS A 335 30.19 -36.63 -2.83
CA LYS A 335 29.48 -37.68 -2.08
C LYS A 335 30.03 -37.85 -0.68
N SER A 336 31.36 -37.86 -0.53
CA SER A 336 32.03 -37.95 0.78
C SER A 336 31.71 -36.73 1.66
N ASP A 337 31.86 -35.51 1.11
CA ASP A 337 31.59 -34.27 1.86
C ASP A 337 30.13 -34.21 2.34
N ILE A 338 29.17 -34.61 1.50
CA ILE A 338 27.74 -34.64 1.87
C ILE A 338 27.45 -35.70 2.94
N ALA A 339 28.10 -36.87 2.88
CA ALA A 339 27.92 -37.93 3.86
C ALA A 339 28.40 -37.52 5.27
N ASN A 340 29.46 -36.71 5.34
CA ASN A 340 30.04 -36.23 6.60
C ASN A 340 29.21 -35.13 7.30
N ILE A 341 28.13 -34.63 6.67
CA ILE A 341 27.28 -33.59 7.26
C ILE A 341 26.32 -34.22 8.27
N THR A 342 26.53 -33.91 9.55
CA THR A 342 25.69 -34.33 10.68
C THR A 342 24.55 -33.36 10.98
N SER A 343 24.62 -32.13 10.48
CA SER A 343 23.65 -31.06 10.76
C SER A 343 22.37 -31.09 9.91
N VAL A 344 22.22 -32.11 9.04
CA VAL A 344 21.10 -32.26 8.11
C VAL A 344 20.41 -33.61 8.29
N ASN A 345 19.10 -33.64 8.07
CA ASN A 345 18.33 -34.89 8.06
C ASN A 345 18.47 -35.63 6.71
N GLU A 346 17.86 -36.80 6.60
CA GLU A 346 17.90 -37.64 5.39
C GLU A 346 17.33 -36.93 4.16
N ALA A 347 16.16 -36.28 4.27
CA ALA A 347 15.55 -35.56 3.15
C ALA A 347 16.39 -34.36 2.68
N GLN A 348 17.01 -33.63 3.61
CA GLN A 348 17.95 -32.55 3.33
C GLN A 348 19.23 -33.08 2.69
N ARG A 349 19.75 -34.23 3.17
CA ARG A 349 20.91 -34.90 2.57
C ARG A 349 20.63 -35.35 1.14
N ALA A 350 19.48 -35.98 0.90
CA ALA A 350 19.04 -36.35 -0.44
C ALA A 350 18.85 -35.13 -1.34
N SER A 351 18.34 -34.01 -0.81
CA SER A 351 18.26 -32.75 -1.56
C SER A 351 19.64 -32.17 -1.92
N LEU A 352 20.63 -32.29 -1.02
CA LEU A 352 22.02 -31.88 -1.29
C LEU A 352 22.63 -32.75 -2.39
N GLN A 353 22.39 -34.06 -2.35
CA GLN A 353 22.80 -34.99 -3.40
C GLN A 353 22.18 -34.57 -4.75
N HIS A 354 20.88 -34.32 -4.79
CA HIS A 354 20.20 -33.85 -6.00
C HIS A 354 20.79 -32.53 -6.54
N ILE A 355 21.11 -31.57 -5.66
CA ILE A 355 21.58 -30.24 -6.07
C ILE A 355 23.08 -30.20 -6.41
N LEU A 356 23.92 -31.04 -5.81
CA LEU A 356 25.38 -30.93 -5.97
C LEU A 356 25.96 -32.02 -6.89
N ILE A 357 25.33 -33.19 -6.95
CA ILE A 357 25.82 -34.32 -7.76
C ILE A 357 25.27 -34.29 -9.18
N ASN A 358 24.08 -33.72 -9.38
CA ASN A 358 23.49 -33.60 -10.71
C ASN A 358 24.37 -32.72 -11.63
N SER A 359 24.72 -33.25 -12.81
CA SER A 359 25.58 -32.59 -13.81
C SER A 359 24.84 -31.56 -14.68
N GLN A 360 23.51 -31.48 -14.55
CA GLN A 360 22.67 -30.52 -15.25
C GLN A 360 22.96 -29.07 -14.82
N GLY A 361 22.89 -28.14 -15.78
CA GLY A 361 23.15 -26.72 -15.54
C GLY A 361 22.07 -26.01 -14.72
N ILE A 362 20.83 -26.53 -14.69
CA ILE A 362 19.74 -26.01 -13.84
C ILE A 362 19.34 -27.08 -12.82
N ARG A 363 19.35 -26.70 -11.54
CA ARG A 363 19.02 -27.62 -10.43
C ARG A 363 18.01 -26.97 -9.51
N ILE A 364 16.92 -27.67 -9.21
CA ILE A 364 15.76 -27.04 -8.59
C ILE A 364 15.40 -27.71 -7.26
N LEU A 365 15.24 -26.88 -6.23
CA LEU A 365 14.81 -27.24 -4.88
C LEU A 365 13.43 -26.63 -4.60
N ARG A 366 12.43 -27.49 -4.45
CA ARG A 366 11.09 -27.10 -3.99
C ARG A 366 10.94 -27.37 -2.50
N GLY A 367 10.11 -26.59 -1.85
CA GLY A 367 9.68 -26.92 -0.50
C GLY A 367 8.85 -25.82 0.12
N ARG A 368 7.96 -26.19 1.04
CA ARG A 368 7.10 -25.22 1.72
C ARG A 368 7.88 -24.24 2.61
N ALA A 369 7.21 -23.19 3.05
CA ALA A 369 7.72 -22.34 4.13
C ALA A 369 8.07 -23.21 5.35
N GLY A 370 9.31 -23.11 5.82
CA GLY A 370 9.74 -23.82 7.03
C GLY A 370 10.17 -25.28 6.83
N THR A 371 10.37 -25.75 5.59
CA THR A 371 10.87 -27.11 5.32
C THR A 371 12.40 -27.24 5.36
N GLY A 372 13.11 -26.15 5.65
CA GLY A 372 14.56 -26.14 5.83
C GLY A 372 15.37 -25.87 4.56
N LYS A 373 14.75 -25.34 3.49
CA LYS A 373 15.45 -24.92 2.25
C LYS A 373 16.69 -24.07 2.52
N SER A 374 16.57 -23.06 3.39
CA SER A 374 17.68 -22.15 3.72
C SER A 374 18.87 -22.86 4.37
N GLN A 375 18.65 -23.98 5.08
CA GLN A 375 19.73 -24.79 5.64
C GLN A 375 20.45 -25.57 4.52
N VAL A 376 19.69 -26.12 3.58
CA VAL A 376 20.26 -26.79 2.39
C VAL A 376 21.08 -25.80 1.57
N LEU A 377 20.55 -24.60 1.30
CA LEU A 377 21.29 -23.57 0.56
C LEU A 377 22.56 -23.09 1.28
N ALA A 378 22.58 -23.11 2.61
CA ALA A 378 23.78 -22.78 3.39
C ALA A 378 24.87 -23.85 3.21
N GLU A 379 24.51 -25.13 3.24
CA GLU A 379 25.45 -26.23 3.01
C GLU A 379 25.90 -26.29 1.53
N VAL A 380 25.01 -26.03 0.57
CA VAL A 380 25.35 -25.87 -0.85
C VAL A 380 26.44 -24.82 -1.03
N TYR A 381 26.30 -23.66 -0.40
CA TYR A 381 27.29 -22.59 -0.49
C TYR A 381 28.65 -23.01 0.06
N LYS A 382 28.68 -23.63 1.24
CA LYS A 382 29.93 -24.10 1.86
C LYS A 382 30.63 -25.12 0.97
N ILE A 383 29.92 -26.16 0.54
CA ILE A 383 30.49 -27.23 -0.27
C ILE A 383 30.96 -26.69 -1.62
N ALA A 384 30.12 -25.95 -2.35
CA ALA A 384 30.50 -25.40 -3.65
C ALA A 384 31.73 -24.47 -3.54
N THR A 385 31.81 -23.64 -2.51
CA THR A 385 32.97 -22.74 -2.29
C THR A 385 34.23 -23.54 -1.94
N ASN A 386 34.13 -24.60 -1.13
CA ASN A 386 35.26 -25.47 -0.79
C ASN A 386 35.80 -26.24 -2.01
N HIS A 387 34.96 -26.42 -3.05
CA HIS A 387 35.34 -26.98 -4.34
C HIS A 387 35.75 -25.92 -5.38
N GLY A 388 35.99 -24.68 -4.94
CA GLY A 388 36.51 -23.60 -5.80
C GLY A 388 35.48 -22.98 -6.75
N GLN A 389 34.18 -23.20 -6.54
CA GLN A 389 33.13 -22.52 -7.30
C GLN A 389 32.91 -21.10 -6.77
N ASN A 390 32.65 -20.17 -7.69
CA ASN A 390 32.22 -18.83 -7.35
C ASN A 390 30.71 -18.83 -7.10
N VAL A 391 30.27 -18.79 -5.84
CA VAL A 391 28.83 -18.80 -5.53
C VAL A 391 28.30 -17.39 -5.32
N ILE A 392 27.24 -17.02 -6.05
CA ILE A 392 26.55 -15.74 -5.92
C ILE A 392 25.09 -16.01 -5.52
N GLY A 393 24.69 -15.46 -4.37
CA GLY A 393 23.33 -15.52 -3.87
C GLY A 393 22.46 -14.42 -4.47
N LEU A 394 21.31 -14.78 -5.00
CA LEU A 394 20.32 -13.91 -5.59
C LEU A 394 18.97 -14.15 -4.92
N SER A 395 18.16 -13.10 -4.84
CA SER A 395 16.78 -13.18 -4.36
C SER A 395 15.93 -12.07 -4.99
N PRO A 396 14.61 -12.22 -5.09
CA PRO A 396 13.73 -11.14 -5.57
C PRO A 396 13.66 -9.96 -4.58
N THR A 397 13.85 -10.20 -3.27
CA THR A 397 13.74 -9.16 -2.24
C THR A 397 15.07 -8.90 -1.50
N HIS A 398 15.23 -7.69 -0.95
CA HIS A 398 16.38 -7.34 -0.12
C HIS A 398 16.43 -8.15 1.18
N LYS A 399 15.28 -8.49 1.75
CA LYS A 399 15.18 -9.31 2.96
C LYS A 399 15.73 -10.71 2.74
N ALA A 400 15.23 -11.44 1.74
CA ALA A 400 15.73 -12.79 1.47
C ALA A 400 17.21 -12.79 1.01
N ALA A 401 17.67 -11.75 0.30
CA ALA A 401 19.10 -11.59 0.01
C ALA A 401 19.95 -11.38 1.29
N SER A 402 19.41 -10.66 2.28
CA SER A 402 20.05 -10.48 3.58
C SER A 402 20.04 -11.77 4.41
N GLU A 403 18.98 -12.57 4.30
CA GLU A 403 18.92 -13.90 4.92
C GLU A 403 19.99 -14.82 4.34
N LEU A 404 20.17 -14.89 3.01
CA LEU A 404 21.29 -15.62 2.41
C LEU A 404 22.65 -15.14 2.92
N LYS A 405 22.83 -13.82 3.07
CA LYS A 405 24.07 -13.25 3.63
C LYS A 405 24.32 -13.73 5.06
N SER A 406 23.28 -13.79 5.90
CA SER A 406 23.37 -14.32 7.27
C SER A 406 23.78 -15.80 7.32
N LYS A 407 23.60 -16.54 6.21
CA LYS A 407 23.99 -17.96 6.06
C LYS A 407 25.40 -18.15 5.52
N GLY A 408 26.18 -17.08 5.37
CA GLY A 408 27.61 -17.12 5.03
C GLY A 408 27.94 -16.72 3.59
N TYR A 409 26.93 -16.42 2.75
CA TYR A 409 27.16 -15.96 1.39
C TYR A 409 27.90 -14.62 1.38
N ARG A 410 29.06 -14.57 0.70
CA ARG A 410 29.87 -13.35 0.59
C ARG A 410 29.29 -12.34 -0.42
N LYS A 411 28.69 -12.83 -1.51
CA LYS A 411 28.08 -12.02 -2.57
C LYS A 411 26.58 -12.30 -2.62
N CYS A 412 25.78 -11.34 -2.15
CA CYS A 412 24.31 -11.40 -2.18
C CYS A 412 23.73 -10.15 -2.82
N HIS A 413 22.77 -10.34 -3.73
CA HIS A 413 22.10 -9.26 -4.44
C HIS A 413 20.63 -9.56 -4.65
N THR A 414 19.84 -8.53 -4.96
CA THR A 414 18.55 -8.79 -5.61
C THR A 414 18.79 -9.22 -7.05
N VAL A 415 17.92 -10.06 -7.62
CA VAL A 415 18.04 -10.52 -9.03
C VAL A 415 18.17 -9.33 -9.96
N LYS A 416 17.20 -8.40 -9.91
CA LYS A 416 17.17 -7.18 -10.71
C LYS A 416 18.39 -6.28 -10.47
N GLY A 417 18.80 -6.11 -9.21
CA GLY A 417 19.97 -5.31 -8.85
C GLY A 417 21.29 -5.91 -9.33
N PHE A 418 21.40 -7.23 -9.39
CA PHE A 418 22.56 -7.92 -9.95
C PHE A 418 22.63 -7.79 -11.46
N LEU A 419 21.52 -8.07 -12.16
CA LEU A 419 21.41 -7.94 -13.61
C LEU A 419 21.73 -6.50 -14.06
N PHE A 420 21.21 -5.51 -13.35
CA PHE A 420 21.51 -4.10 -13.60
C PHE A 420 23.01 -3.77 -13.45
N LYS A 421 23.67 -4.30 -12.41
CA LYS A 421 25.12 -4.08 -12.23
C LYS A 421 25.95 -4.75 -13.34
N LEU A 422 25.56 -5.94 -13.77
CA LEU A 422 26.23 -6.64 -14.88
C LEU A 422 26.09 -5.87 -16.18
N TYR A 423 24.88 -5.43 -16.51
CA TYR A 423 24.61 -4.66 -17.72
C TYR A 423 25.47 -3.40 -17.80
N ASN A 424 25.66 -2.72 -16.68
CA ASN A 424 26.47 -1.49 -16.59
C ASN A 424 27.97 -1.74 -16.33
N GLY A 425 28.46 -2.98 -16.43
CA GLY A 425 29.87 -3.31 -16.19
C GLY A 425 30.36 -3.09 -14.75
N LYS A 426 29.44 -2.96 -13.78
CA LYS A 426 29.73 -2.73 -12.35
C LYS A 426 29.80 -4.02 -11.53
N ALA A 427 29.58 -5.17 -12.16
CA ALA A 427 29.76 -6.49 -11.57
C ALA A 427 30.43 -7.41 -12.59
N ASN A 428 31.19 -8.39 -12.08
CA ASN A 428 31.87 -9.39 -12.91
C ASN A 428 31.32 -10.77 -12.57
N LEU A 429 31.15 -11.60 -13.61
CA LEU A 429 30.84 -13.02 -13.53
C LEU A 429 32.11 -13.82 -13.84
N PRO A 430 32.88 -14.25 -12.83
CA PRO A 430 34.06 -15.08 -13.07
C PRO A 430 33.66 -16.44 -13.65
N ARG A 431 34.62 -17.14 -14.28
CA ARG A 431 34.42 -18.53 -14.70
C ARG A 431 34.05 -19.41 -13.51
N ASN A 432 33.35 -20.52 -13.80
CA ASN A 432 32.91 -21.49 -12.78
C ASN A 432 32.01 -20.84 -11.70
N THR A 433 31.07 -20.00 -12.13
CA THR A 433 30.10 -19.37 -11.23
C THR A 433 28.83 -20.21 -11.10
N THR A 434 28.34 -20.33 -9.87
CA THR A 434 27.04 -20.89 -9.52
C THR A 434 26.16 -19.78 -8.97
N LEU A 435 25.08 -19.47 -9.70
CA LEU A 435 24.04 -18.54 -9.30
C LEU A 435 23.01 -19.31 -8.47
N VAL A 436 22.78 -18.89 -7.23
CA VAL A 436 21.78 -19.48 -6.34
C VAL A 436 20.66 -18.47 -6.16
N VAL A 437 19.45 -18.79 -6.63
CA VAL A 437 18.27 -17.93 -6.49
C VAL A 437 17.38 -18.50 -5.39
N ASP A 438 17.28 -17.79 -4.27
CA ASP A 438 16.30 -18.07 -3.22
C ASP A 438 14.99 -17.31 -3.50
N GLU A 439 13.87 -17.84 -3.02
CA GLU A 439 12.51 -17.39 -3.34
C GLU A 439 12.23 -17.27 -4.85
N ALA A 440 12.75 -18.23 -5.62
CA ALA A 440 12.68 -18.26 -7.08
C ALA A 440 11.24 -18.21 -7.64
N GLY A 441 10.24 -18.67 -6.87
CA GLY A 441 8.82 -18.57 -7.24
C GLY A 441 8.30 -17.14 -7.38
N MET A 442 8.97 -16.14 -6.78
CA MET A 442 8.58 -14.73 -6.85
C MET A 442 9.31 -13.96 -7.97
N VAL A 443 10.21 -14.61 -8.70
CA VAL A 443 10.95 -13.96 -9.81
C VAL A 443 10.02 -13.82 -11.01
N GLY A 444 9.96 -12.61 -11.58
CA GLY A 444 9.17 -12.32 -12.78
C GLY A 444 9.78 -12.92 -14.04
N ASN A 445 8.96 -13.13 -15.07
CA ASN A 445 9.37 -13.73 -16.35
C ASN A 445 10.47 -12.91 -17.05
N SER A 446 10.35 -11.58 -17.02
CA SER A 446 11.33 -10.62 -17.54
C SER A 446 12.73 -10.84 -16.93
N ASP A 447 12.79 -10.88 -15.59
CA ASP A 447 14.02 -11.11 -14.83
C ASP A 447 14.55 -12.53 -15.05
N TYR A 448 13.69 -13.54 -15.16
CA TYR A 448 14.07 -14.91 -15.50
C TYR A 448 14.72 -15.01 -16.88
N LEU A 449 14.13 -14.35 -17.86
CA LEU A 449 14.64 -14.33 -19.23
C LEU A 449 16.06 -13.77 -19.27
N GLU A 450 16.30 -12.62 -18.63
CA GLU A 450 17.62 -12.01 -18.56
C GLU A 450 18.61 -12.83 -17.72
N LEU A 451 18.17 -13.37 -16.58
CA LEU A 451 18.99 -14.25 -15.76
C LEU A 451 19.47 -15.49 -16.53
N LEU A 452 18.59 -16.14 -17.28
CA LEU A 452 18.93 -17.31 -18.09
C LEU A 452 19.84 -16.95 -19.28
N LYS A 453 19.65 -15.79 -19.91
CA LYS A 453 20.57 -15.29 -20.94
C LYS A 453 21.97 -15.08 -20.37
N VAL A 454 22.07 -14.46 -19.20
CA VAL A 454 23.32 -14.23 -18.48
C VAL A 454 23.99 -15.55 -18.11
N ALA A 455 23.22 -16.49 -17.54
CA ALA A 455 23.72 -17.81 -17.17
C ALA A 455 24.27 -18.55 -18.40
N ARG A 456 23.51 -18.57 -19.49
CA ARG A 456 23.92 -19.20 -20.76
C ARG A 456 25.21 -18.62 -21.31
N SER A 457 25.27 -17.29 -21.43
CA SER A 457 26.38 -16.59 -22.09
C SER A 457 27.69 -16.68 -21.31
N ASN A 458 27.60 -16.88 -19.99
CA ASN A 458 28.76 -17.00 -19.09
C ASN A 458 29.00 -18.44 -18.61
N ASN A 459 28.28 -19.43 -19.18
CA ASN A 459 28.36 -20.84 -18.79
C ASN A 459 28.28 -21.05 -17.26
N CYS A 460 27.28 -20.40 -16.64
CA CYS A 460 27.06 -20.45 -15.20
C CYS A 460 26.06 -21.54 -14.84
N ASN A 461 26.29 -22.18 -13.69
CA ASN A 461 25.31 -23.05 -13.06
C ASN A 461 24.19 -22.23 -12.43
N LEU A 462 22.97 -22.77 -12.42
CA LEU A 462 21.81 -22.14 -11.81
C LEU A 462 21.14 -23.09 -10.81
N ILE A 463 21.04 -22.67 -9.56
CA ILE A 463 20.27 -23.34 -8.52
C ILE A 463 19.05 -22.47 -8.22
N LEU A 464 17.85 -23.01 -8.41
CA LEU A 464 16.59 -22.32 -8.11
C LEU A 464 15.97 -22.96 -6.86
N ALA A 465 15.74 -22.18 -5.83
CA ALA A 465 15.06 -22.61 -4.61
C ALA A 465 13.82 -21.76 -4.35
N GLY A 466 12.69 -22.39 -4.08
CA GLY A 466 11.44 -21.66 -3.91
C GLY A 466 10.27 -22.53 -3.50
N ASP A 467 9.10 -21.91 -3.49
CA ASP A 467 7.82 -22.52 -3.17
C ASP A 467 6.77 -22.03 -4.18
N GLU A 468 6.24 -22.92 -5.03
CA GLU A 468 5.25 -22.55 -6.06
C GLU A 468 3.89 -22.08 -5.50
N ARG A 469 3.58 -22.35 -4.22
CA ARG A 469 2.32 -21.88 -3.60
C ARG A 469 2.52 -20.71 -2.66
N GLN A 470 3.73 -20.20 -2.51
CA GLN A 470 3.94 -18.88 -1.90
C GLN A 470 3.61 -17.78 -2.89
N LEU A 471 3.55 -16.56 -2.38
CA LEU A 471 3.06 -15.39 -3.09
C LEU A 471 3.71 -15.30 -4.48
N THR A 472 2.88 -15.20 -5.52
CA THR A 472 3.36 -15.04 -6.89
C THR A 472 4.08 -13.71 -7.04
N SER A 473 4.98 -13.61 -8.03
CA SER A 473 5.63 -12.35 -8.38
C SER A 473 4.62 -11.20 -8.53
N VAL A 474 5.05 -9.98 -8.20
CA VAL A 474 4.28 -8.76 -8.46
C VAL A 474 4.23 -8.49 -9.97
N GLU A 475 5.29 -8.84 -10.70
CA GLU A 475 5.29 -8.91 -12.17
C GLU A 475 4.68 -10.24 -12.64
N ARG A 476 4.44 -10.39 -13.94
CA ARG A 476 4.05 -11.69 -14.53
C ARG A 476 5.11 -12.75 -14.17
N GLY A 477 4.69 -13.82 -13.47
CA GLY A 477 5.55 -14.90 -12.99
C GLY A 477 4.92 -16.28 -13.18
N GLY A 478 5.57 -17.33 -12.65
CA GLY A 478 5.08 -18.72 -12.73
C GLY A 478 6.05 -19.70 -13.37
N MET A 479 7.11 -19.19 -14.02
CA MET A 479 8.11 -20.02 -14.70
C MET A 479 8.88 -20.96 -13.77
N PHE A 480 9.02 -20.65 -12.47
CA PHE A 480 9.62 -21.58 -11.52
C PHE A 480 8.92 -22.96 -11.54
N THR A 481 7.59 -22.98 -11.54
CA THR A 481 6.80 -24.21 -11.58
C THR A 481 7.04 -24.96 -12.88
N VAL A 482 7.01 -24.25 -14.01
CA VAL A 482 7.25 -24.83 -15.35
C VAL A 482 8.64 -25.46 -15.44
N LEU A 483 9.67 -24.72 -15.00
CA LEU A 483 11.06 -25.18 -15.04
C LEU A 483 11.27 -26.40 -14.15
N ALA A 484 10.68 -26.43 -12.95
CA ALA A 484 10.82 -27.59 -12.08
C ALA A 484 10.04 -28.82 -12.54
N SER A 485 8.88 -28.63 -13.19
CA SER A 485 8.19 -29.76 -13.81
C SER A 485 8.96 -30.32 -15.00
N LYS A 486 9.68 -29.46 -15.74
CA LYS A 486 10.43 -29.85 -16.94
C LYS A 486 11.81 -30.46 -16.65
N PHE A 487 12.59 -29.89 -15.75
CA PHE A 487 13.96 -30.35 -15.43
C PHE A 487 14.03 -31.27 -14.22
N GLY A 488 12.90 -31.51 -13.55
CA GLY A 488 12.86 -32.20 -12.28
C GLY A 488 13.25 -31.28 -11.12
N SER A 489 12.81 -31.68 -9.93
CA SER A 489 13.12 -30.96 -8.70
C SER A 489 13.09 -31.91 -7.52
N TYR A 490 13.84 -31.59 -6.48
CA TYR A 490 13.70 -32.26 -5.19
C TYR A 490 12.74 -31.47 -4.30
N GLU A 491 11.71 -32.10 -3.74
CA GLU A 491 10.75 -31.45 -2.84
C GLU A 491 11.03 -31.78 -1.37
N LEU A 492 11.25 -30.73 -0.57
CA LEU A 492 11.25 -30.83 0.89
C LEU A 492 9.82 -30.62 1.39
N SER A 493 9.16 -31.70 1.80
CA SER A 493 7.77 -31.73 2.24
C SER A 493 7.58 -31.51 3.75
N ASP A 494 8.55 -31.90 4.58
CA ASP A 494 8.46 -31.83 6.04
C ASP A 494 8.54 -30.40 6.58
N ILE A 495 7.41 -29.83 7.02
CA ILE A 495 7.37 -28.51 7.69
C ILE A 495 7.91 -28.64 9.12
N ARG A 496 9.04 -27.99 9.42
CA ARG A 496 9.71 -28.07 10.73
C ARG A 496 9.83 -26.76 11.49
N ARG A 497 9.36 -25.65 10.92
CA ARG A 497 9.33 -24.34 11.60
C ARG A 497 8.49 -24.36 12.88
N GLN A 498 7.42 -25.16 12.91
CA GLN A 498 6.54 -25.27 14.07
C GLN A 498 7.01 -26.39 15.01
N SER A 499 7.23 -26.05 16.29
CA SER A 499 7.70 -26.99 17.30
C SER A 499 6.63 -28.01 17.71
N LYS A 500 5.36 -27.61 17.75
CA LYS A 500 4.23 -28.45 18.14
C LYS A 500 3.72 -29.30 16.96
N ALA A 501 3.39 -30.57 17.22
CA ALA A 501 2.93 -31.51 16.19
C ALA A 501 1.65 -31.03 15.47
N TRP A 502 0.63 -30.61 16.24
CA TRP A 502 -0.62 -30.10 15.67
C TRP A 502 -0.44 -28.86 14.78
N ALA A 503 0.55 -28.02 15.08
CA ALA A 503 0.82 -26.80 14.30
C ALA A 503 1.51 -27.14 12.97
N ARG A 504 2.29 -28.23 12.92
CA ARG A 504 2.82 -28.78 11.66
C ARG A 504 1.71 -29.39 10.81
N GLU A 505 0.79 -30.11 11.44
CA GLU A 505 -0.39 -30.69 10.77
C GLU A 505 -1.29 -29.60 10.20
N MET A 506 -1.60 -28.56 10.98
CA MET A 506 -2.36 -27.39 10.54
C MET A 506 -1.71 -26.71 9.32
N ALA A 507 -0.40 -26.47 9.38
CA ALA A 507 0.32 -25.89 8.24
C ALA A 507 0.28 -26.81 7.01
N SER A 508 0.28 -28.13 7.21
CA SER A 508 0.18 -29.12 6.14
C SER A 508 -1.22 -29.17 5.50
N CYS A 509 -2.29 -29.04 6.29
CA CYS A 509 -3.67 -28.90 5.80
C CYS A 509 -3.78 -27.70 4.86
N PHE A 510 -3.36 -26.50 5.31
CA PHE A 510 -3.37 -25.30 4.46
C PHE A 510 -2.48 -25.45 3.22
N ALA A 511 -1.31 -26.07 3.38
CA ALA A 511 -0.43 -26.33 2.24
C ALA A 511 -1.08 -27.23 1.19
N ARG A 512 -1.96 -28.17 1.57
CA ARG A 512 -2.71 -29.07 0.67
C ARG A 512 -4.08 -28.51 0.26
N SER A 513 -4.37 -27.25 0.55
CA SER A 513 -5.66 -26.61 0.31
C SER A 513 -6.84 -27.23 1.07
N ASP A 514 -6.57 -28.03 2.11
CA ASP A 514 -7.58 -28.48 3.08
C ASP A 514 -7.83 -27.36 4.12
N ILE A 515 -8.62 -26.38 3.72
CA ILE A 515 -8.95 -25.22 4.56
C ILE A 515 -9.76 -25.66 5.79
N THR A 516 -10.72 -26.56 5.59
CA THR A 516 -11.62 -27.03 6.65
C THR A 516 -10.85 -27.78 7.75
N GLY A 517 -9.93 -28.67 7.37
CA GLY A 517 -9.05 -29.36 8.33
C GLY A 517 -8.14 -28.39 9.09
N GLY A 518 -7.54 -27.42 8.38
CA GLY A 518 -6.70 -26.39 9.00
C GLY A 518 -7.46 -25.51 10.01
N LEU A 519 -8.68 -25.05 9.65
CA LEU A 519 -9.54 -24.27 10.54
C LEU A 519 -10.02 -25.08 11.74
N ARG A 520 -10.33 -26.38 11.56
CA ARG A 520 -10.71 -27.27 12.65
C ARG A 520 -9.59 -27.41 13.68
N LEU A 521 -8.35 -27.59 13.23
CA LEU A 521 -7.17 -27.66 14.11
C LEU A 521 -6.95 -26.35 14.87
N LEU A 522 -7.12 -25.20 14.21
CA LEU A 522 -7.06 -23.89 14.88
C LEU A 522 -8.15 -23.75 15.95
N ALA A 523 -9.38 -24.19 15.66
CA ALA A 523 -10.48 -24.15 16.62
C ALA A 523 -10.24 -25.06 17.84
N GLN A 524 -9.83 -26.32 17.61
CA GLN A 524 -9.52 -27.29 18.66
C GLN A 524 -8.44 -26.77 19.63
N HIS A 525 -7.44 -26.06 19.11
CA HIS A 525 -6.37 -25.47 19.90
C HIS A 525 -6.65 -24.03 20.40
N LYS A 526 -7.90 -23.55 20.28
CA LYS A 526 -8.33 -22.19 20.71
C LYS A 526 -7.54 -21.06 20.04
N CYS A 527 -7.06 -21.29 18.82
CA CYS A 527 -6.33 -20.34 17.98
C CYS A 527 -7.21 -19.70 16.89
N LEU A 528 -8.46 -20.15 16.73
CA LEU A 528 -9.47 -19.50 15.89
C LEU A 528 -10.46 -18.77 16.79
N LYS A 529 -10.63 -17.47 16.55
CA LYS A 529 -11.68 -16.67 17.19
C LYS A 529 -12.49 -16.00 16.09
N ILE A 530 -13.82 -16.00 16.23
CA ILE A 530 -14.77 -15.43 15.27
C ILE A 530 -15.58 -14.37 16.03
N ASP A 531 -15.84 -13.22 15.39
CA ASP A 531 -16.76 -12.18 15.87
C ASP A 531 -17.83 -11.93 14.81
N HIS A 532 -18.85 -11.13 15.13
CA HIS A 532 -19.97 -10.86 14.24
C HIS A 532 -19.61 -9.81 13.17
N THR A 533 -18.68 -8.91 13.47
CA THR A 533 -18.23 -7.87 12.52
C THR A 533 -16.71 -7.82 12.37
N LEU A 534 -16.25 -7.24 11.26
CA LEU A 534 -14.83 -6.98 11.01
C LEU A 534 -14.24 -6.02 12.05
N GLU A 535 -15.01 -5.00 12.45
CA GLU A 535 -14.59 -4.01 13.44
C GLU A 535 -14.36 -4.65 14.81
N GLU A 536 -15.28 -5.50 15.27
CA GLU A 536 -15.12 -6.28 16.51
C GLU A 536 -13.85 -7.14 16.47
N SER A 537 -13.62 -7.82 15.34
CA SER A 537 -12.43 -8.65 15.12
C SER A 537 -11.14 -7.84 15.22
N MET A 538 -11.11 -6.63 14.64
CA MET A 538 -9.94 -5.75 14.69
C MET A 538 -9.68 -5.22 16.10
N VAL A 539 -10.72 -4.80 16.83
CA VAL A 539 -10.60 -4.32 18.22
C VAL A 539 -10.07 -5.44 19.13
N ARG A 540 -10.64 -6.65 19.01
CA ARG A 540 -10.17 -7.81 19.76
C ARG A 540 -8.72 -8.16 19.43
N LEU A 541 -8.33 -8.12 18.16
CA LEU A 541 -6.97 -8.39 17.70
C LEU A 541 -5.95 -7.39 18.28
N ILE A 542 -6.27 -6.09 18.29
CA ILE A 542 -5.41 -5.05 18.87
C ILE A 542 -5.26 -5.27 20.38
N ASN A 543 -6.34 -5.62 21.07
CA ASN A 543 -6.32 -5.90 22.51
C ASN A 543 -5.47 -7.15 22.83
N ASP A 544 -5.66 -8.24 22.09
CA ASP A 544 -4.87 -9.47 22.22
C ASP A 544 -3.38 -9.19 21.93
N TRP A 545 -3.08 -8.42 20.89
CA TRP A 545 -1.71 -7.99 20.57
C TRP A 545 -1.09 -7.16 21.69
N SER A 546 -1.86 -6.24 22.28
CA SER A 546 -1.41 -5.40 23.40
C SER A 546 -1.11 -6.20 24.67
N ASN A 547 -1.95 -7.18 24.98
CA ASN A 547 -1.88 -7.99 26.19
C ASN A 547 -1.03 -9.25 26.03
N SER A 548 -0.49 -9.46 24.82
CA SER A 548 0.45 -10.53 24.53
C SER A 548 1.67 -10.48 25.47
N LYS A 549 2.16 -11.67 25.85
CA LYS A 549 3.36 -11.83 26.69
C LYS A 549 4.67 -11.72 25.90
N PHE A 550 4.61 -11.81 24.57
CA PHE A 550 5.78 -11.75 23.68
C PHE A 550 6.37 -10.34 23.63
N ALA A 551 7.66 -10.20 23.30
CA ALA A 551 8.26 -8.86 23.16
C ALA A 551 7.66 -8.12 21.94
N LEU A 552 7.67 -6.78 21.93
CA LEU A 552 7.00 -5.99 20.87
C LEU A 552 7.50 -6.35 19.46
N ASN A 553 8.79 -6.68 19.33
CA ASN A 553 9.43 -7.10 18.09
C ASN A 553 9.02 -8.48 17.59
N GLU A 554 8.39 -9.29 18.45
CA GLU A 554 7.93 -10.65 18.13
C GLU A 554 6.44 -10.70 17.78
N ARG A 555 5.72 -9.59 17.97
CA ARG A 555 4.27 -9.51 17.73
C ARG A 555 3.98 -8.98 16.32
N LEU A 556 3.50 -9.85 15.43
CA LEU A 556 3.13 -9.49 14.07
C LEU A 556 1.61 -9.62 13.86
N ILE A 557 1.01 -8.61 13.23
CA ILE A 557 -0.35 -8.67 12.69
C ILE A 557 -0.26 -8.61 11.16
N ILE A 558 -1.08 -9.43 10.50
CA ILE A 558 -1.17 -9.47 9.05
C ILE A 558 -2.63 -9.37 8.65
N THR A 559 -2.93 -8.49 7.69
CA THR A 559 -4.26 -8.33 7.09
C THR A 559 -4.17 -8.26 5.57
N MET A 560 -5.32 -8.23 4.91
CA MET A 560 -5.40 -8.33 3.45
C MET A 560 -5.28 -6.97 2.77
N ARG A 561 -5.97 -5.95 3.30
CA ARG A 561 -6.09 -4.62 2.68
C ARG A 561 -5.24 -3.58 3.40
N ASN A 562 -4.61 -2.67 2.66
CA ASN A 562 -3.85 -1.56 3.24
C ASN A 562 -4.72 -0.67 4.16
N ALA A 563 -5.99 -0.47 3.83
CA ALA A 563 -6.93 0.25 4.70
C ALA A 563 -7.08 -0.39 6.10
N GLU A 564 -7.02 -1.73 6.19
CA GLU A 564 -7.04 -2.46 7.46
C GLU A 564 -5.69 -2.34 8.18
N VAL A 565 -4.59 -2.44 7.43
CA VAL A 565 -3.22 -2.25 7.96
C VAL A 565 -3.10 -0.88 8.61
N ASP A 566 -3.55 0.17 7.94
CA ASP A 566 -3.51 1.55 8.44
C ASP A 566 -4.36 1.70 9.70
N SER A 567 -5.57 1.15 9.69
CA SER A 567 -6.49 1.20 10.84
C SER A 567 -5.95 0.46 12.06
N ILE A 568 -5.36 -0.73 11.89
CA ILE A 568 -4.74 -1.49 12.98
C ILE A 568 -3.48 -0.80 13.50
N ASN A 569 -2.63 -0.30 12.60
CA ASN A 569 -1.41 0.42 12.98
C ASN A 569 -1.74 1.69 13.77
N GLN A 570 -2.77 2.42 13.37
CA GLN A 570 -3.27 3.58 14.11
C GLN A 570 -3.68 3.18 15.53
N GLY A 571 -4.53 2.15 15.68
CA GLY A 571 -4.99 1.69 16.99
C GLY A 571 -3.86 1.18 17.90
N ILE A 572 -2.87 0.47 17.36
CA ILE A 572 -1.67 0.04 18.10
C ILE A 572 -0.83 1.23 18.55
N ARG A 573 -0.61 2.22 17.66
CA ARG A 573 0.19 3.42 17.99
C ARG A 573 -0.46 4.22 19.11
N GLU A 574 -1.78 4.38 19.08
CA GLU A 574 -2.54 5.04 20.15
C GLU A 574 -2.41 4.29 21.47
N LEU A 575 -2.50 2.97 21.43
CA LEU A 575 -2.32 2.12 22.61
C LEU A 575 -0.91 2.23 23.21
N LEU A 576 0.14 2.22 22.38
CA LEU A 576 1.52 2.35 22.84
C LEU A 576 1.80 3.74 23.42
N LYS A 577 1.23 4.80 22.83
CA LYS A 577 1.28 6.16 23.40
C LYS A 577 0.59 6.21 24.77
N ALA A 578 -0.58 5.60 24.90
CA ALA A 578 -1.31 5.54 26.16
C ALA A 578 -0.56 4.76 27.26
N LYS A 579 0.26 3.76 26.87
CA LYS A 579 1.15 3.03 27.79
C LYS A 579 2.47 3.75 28.09
N GLY A 580 2.70 4.93 27.50
CA GLY A 580 3.97 5.66 27.62
C GLY A 580 5.17 4.99 26.92
N LEU A 581 4.92 3.92 26.16
CA LEU A 581 5.96 3.16 25.44
C LEU A 581 6.35 3.81 24.11
N LEU A 582 5.54 4.77 23.64
CA LEU A 582 5.82 5.58 22.46
C LEU A 582 5.69 7.06 22.85
N THR A 583 6.80 7.80 22.84
CA THR A 583 6.77 9.25 23.08
C THR A 583 6.26 9.99 21.85
N ALA A 584 5.54 11.09 22.09
CA ALA A 584 5.11 11.99 21.03
C ALA A 584 6.34 12.71 20.45
N TYR A 585 6.80 12.28 19.27
CA TYR A 585 7.70 13.00 18.37
C TYR A 585 8.98 13.61 18.99
N LEU A 586 10.13 12.94 18.81
CA LEU A 586 11.42 13.63 18.77
C LEU A 586 11.63 14.14 17.33
N PRO A 587 11.81 15.45 17.09
CA PRO A 587 12.18 15.95 15.78
C PRO A 587 13.63 15.50 15.47
N VAL A 588 13.81 14.68 14.44
CA VAL A 588 15.14 14.34 13.92
C VAL A 588 15.73 15.62 13.32
N LYS A 589 16.59 16.29 14.09
CA LYS A 589 17.15 17.59 13.70
C LYS A 589 18.37 17.53 12.79
N ASN A 590 19.01 16.37 12.58
CA ASN A 590 20.17 16.25 11.68
C ASN A 590 20.30 14.84 11.07
N ILE A 591 20.70 14.77 9.79
CA ILE A 591 20.94 13.53 9.03
C ILE A 591 22.13 12.73 9.60
N GLU A 592 23.04 13.36 10.33
CA GLU A 592 24.22 12.71 10.90
C GLU A 592 23.95 11.89 12.17
N THR A 593 22.82 12.09 12.84
CA THR A 593 22.43 11.28 14.03
C THR A 593 21.80 9.92 13.66
N ILE A 594 21.85 9.54 12.38
CA ILE A 594 21.36 8.22 11.90
C ILE A 594 22.32 7.08 12.27
N PHE A 595 23.58 7.38 12.63
CA PHE A 595 24.57 6.35 12.94
C PHE A 595 24.51 5.77 14.37
N HIS A 596 23.87 6.44 15.33
CA HIS A 596 23.87 5.98 16.73
C HIS A 596 22.57 5.33 17.24
N LEU A 597 21.49 5.33 16.46
CA LEU A 597 20.20 4.67 16.80
C LEU A 597 20.02 3.32 16.06
N LYS A 598 21.09 2.53 15.95
CA LYS A 598 21.07 1.20 15.31
C LYS A 598 20.34 0.11 16.13
N SER A 599 19.91 0.40 17.36
CA SER A 599 19.29 -0.57 18.28
C SER A 599 17.75 -0.57 18.30
N MET A 600 17.06 0.29 17.54
CA MET A 600 15.58 0.34 17.50
C MET A 600 14.99 0.36 16.06
N LYS A 601 15.67 -0.25 15.08
CA LYS A 601 15.12 -0.46 13.73
C LYS A 601 14.14 -1.64 13.70
N ILE A 602 12.93 -1.45 14.20
CA ILE A 602 11.80 -2.35 13.93
C ILE A 602 10.60 -1.48 13.57
N ILE A 603 10.02 -1.75 12.39
CA ILE A 603 8.85 -1.09 11.78
C ILE A 603 9.20 0.22 11.06
N TRP A 604 9.92 0.15 9.92
CA TRP A 604 9.75 1.06 8.77
C TRP A 604 10.42 0.55 7.49
N GLN A 605 10.44 -0.78 7.27
CA GLN A 605 10.82 -1.37 5.99
C GLN A 605 9.85 -2.49 5.62
N GLU A 606 9.11 -2.24 4.53
CA GLU A 606 8.54 -3.23 3.60
C GLU A 606 7.65 -4.32 4.21
N ILE A 607 6.37 -3.98 4.45
CA ILE A 607 5.27 -4.93 4.31
C ILE A 607 4.38 -4.42 3.18
N VAL A 608 4.88 -4.56 1.96
CA VAL A 608 4.03 -4.78 0.79
C VAL A 608 4.14 -6.26 0.52
N PHE A 609 3.27 -7.06 1.14
CA PHE A 609 2.92 -8.38 0.64
C PHE A 609 1.55 -8.74 1.20
N CYS A 610 0.52 -8.37 0.45
CA CYS A 610 -0.84 -8.87 0.62
C CYS A 610 -0.80 -10.40 0.60
N LEU A 611 -1.38 -11.04 1.63
CA LEU A 611 -1.96 -12.36 1.43
C LEU A 611 -2.98 -12.24 0.28
N LYS A 612 -2.86 -13.08 -0.74
CA LYS A 612 -3.97 -13.46 -1.62
C LYS A 612 -4.38 -14.86 -1.21
N VAL A 613 -5.27 -14.97 -0.23
CA VAL A 613 -6.16 -16.12 -0.15
C VAL A 613 -7.44 -15.70 -0.86
N GLN A 614 -7.62 -16.20 -2.08
CA GLN A 614 -8.87 -16.08 -2.81
C GLN A 614 -9.93 -16.90 -2.06
N ILE A 615 -10.87 -16.22 -1.40
CA ILE A 615 -12.13 -16.81 -0.98
C ILE A 615 -13.19 -16.27 -1.93
N LYS A 616 -13.50 -17.04 -2.98
CA LYS A 616 -14.76 -16.89 -3.72
C LYS A 616 -15.79 -17.75 -3.00
N ILE A 617 -16.73 -17.10 -2.33
CA ILE A 617 -17.98 -17.75 -1.91
C ILE A 617 -18.85 -17.76 -3.17
N TYR A 618 -18.99 -18.93 -3.81
CA TYR A 618 -20.10 -19.16 -4.72
C TYR A 618 -21.31 -19.57 -3.87
N LYS A 619 -22.39 -18.81 -3.97
CA LYS A 619 -23.72 -19.41 -4.02
C LYS A 619 -24.10 -19.56 -5.48
#